data_AF-A0A949X7B7-F1
#
_entry.id   AF-A0A949X7B7-F1
#
_cell.length_a   1.000
_cell.length_b   1.000
_cell.length_c   1.000
_cell.angle_alpha   90.00
_cell.angle_beta   90.00
_cell.angle_gamma   90.00
#
_symmetry.space_group_name_H-M   'P 1'
#
loop_
_entity.id
_entity.type
_entity.pdbx_description
1 polymer ?
#
loop_
_entity_poly.entity_id
_entity_poly.type
_entity_poly.pdbx_seq_one_letter_code
_entity_poly.pdbx_strand_id
1 'polypeptide(L)'
;LGEINFMQAKGHIGYVFARQHPAYFLRLCLMRVHLFWTEPEGSSWLVISLLAWIGMFSALYRKGLAAVPYLSSLTIFPIVYYVTHSFPTYRFPIEPLMLILAAYAVVSVTEGLFSVFNRNSRFLSAEAHSE
;
A
#
# COMPACT_ATOMS: atom_id res chain seq x y z
N LEU A 1 -34.56 23.03 -9.67
CA LEU A 1 -34.04 22.29 -8.50
C LEU A 1 -32.53 22.48 -8.46
N GLY A 2 -32.01 23.18 -7.46
CA GLY A 2 -30.58 23.50 -7.38
C GLY A 2 -29.74 22.28 -7.03
N GLU A 3 -28.52 22.23 -7.57
CA GLU A 3 -27.52 21.16 -7.35
C GLU A 3 -27.28 20.86 -5.87
N ILE A 4 -27.32 21.88 -5.02
CA ILE A 4 -27.16 21.76 -3.56
C ILE A 4 -28.23 20.85 -2.94
N ASN A 5 -29.51 21.07 -3.26
CA ASN A 5 -30.60 20.27 -2.69
C ASN A 5 -30.54 18.82 -3.18
N PHE A 6 -30.11 18.61 -4.42
CA PHE A 6 -29.91 17.28 -4.98
C PHE A 6 -28.75 16.54 -4.30
N MET A 7 -27.62 17.21 -4.07
CA MET A 7 -26.47 16.64 -3.37
C MET A 7 -26.78 16.34 -1.90
N GLN A 8 -27.52 17.21 -1.22
CA GLN A 8 -27.98 16.97 0.15
C GLN A 8 -28.91 15.75 0.23
N ALA A 9 -29.87 15.64 -0.69
CA ALA A 9 -30.77 14.48 -0.76
C ALA A 9 -29.98 13.18 -0.97
N LYS A 10 -29.01 13.16 -1.90
CA LYS A 10 -28.15 12.00 -2.14
C LYS A 10 -27.27 11.65 -0.94
N GLY A 11 -26.69 12.65 -0.27
CA GLY A 11 -25.90 12.46 0.94
C GLY A 11 -26.73 11.80 2.06
N HIS A 12 -27.96 12.26 2.27
CA HIS A 12 -28.87 11.69 3.26
C HIS A 12 -29.21 10.22 2.95
N ILE A 13 -29.52 9.90 1.70
CA ILE A 13 -29.80 8.52 1.25
C ILE A 13 -28.60 7.60 1.53
N GLY A 14 -27.38 8.05 1.19
CA GLY A 14 -26.16 7.27 1.43
C GLY A 14 -25.91 7.01 2.91
N TYR A 15 -26.14 8.02 3.76
CA TYR A 15 -26.01 7.89 5.21
C TYR A 15 -27.03 6.91 5.81
N VAL A 16 -28.30 7.03 5.42
CA VAL A 16 -29.38 6.15 5.88
C VAL A 16 -29.09 4.71 5.46
N PHE A 17 -28.64 4.50 4.23
CA PHE A 17 -28.24 3.18 3.73
C PHE A 17 -27.13 2.55 4.57
N ALA A 18 -26.06 3.30 4.86
CA ALA A 18 -24.94 2.80 5.66
C ALA A 18 -25.36 2.39 7.08
N ARG A 19 -26.33 3.12 7.67
CA ARG A 19 -26.90 2.79 8.99
C ARG A 19 -27.86 1.60 8.96
N GLN A 20 -28.67 1.47 7.93
CA GLN A 20 -29.65 0.38 7.81
C GLN A 20 -28.99 -0.96 7.45
N HIS A 21 -27.88 -0.94 6.72
CA HIS A 21 -27.20 -2.14 6.23
C HIS A 21 -25.68 -2.12 6.51
N PRO A 22 -25.24 -2.11 7.78
CA PRO A 22 -23.83 -1.91 8.13
C PRO A 22 -22.92 -3.04 7.60
N ALA A 23 -23.38 -4.30 7.61
CA ALA A 23 -22.59 -5.42 7.09
C ALA A 23 -22.40 -5.34 5.57
N TYR A 24 -23.44 -4.96 4.83
CA TYR A 24 -23.34 -4.78 3.39
C TYR A 24 -22.45 -3.58 3.03
N PHE A 25 -22.58 -2.48 3.77
CA PHE A 25 -21.69 -1.33 3.64
C PHE A 25 -20.22 -1.70 3.90
N LEU A 26 -19.94 -2.48 4.95
CA LEU A 26 -18.59 -2.96 5.23
C LEU A 26 -18.05 -3.84 4.10
N ARG A 27 -18.88 -4.73 3.54
CA ARG A 27 -18.50 -5.53 2.37
C ARG A 27 -18.15 -4.66 1.16
N LEU A 28 -18.91 -3.60 0.90
CA LEU A 28 -18.59 -2.63 -0.16
C LEU A 28 -17.25 -1.93 0.10
N CYS A 29 -16.98 -1.53 1.35
CA CYS A 29 -15.68 -0.95 1.72
C CYS A 29 -14.54 -1.93 1.48
N LEU A 30 -14.68 -3.19 1.89
CA LEU A 30 -13.65 -4.22 1.64
C LEU A 30 -13.42 -4.48 0.15
N MET A 31 -14.49 -4.48 -0.64
CA MET A 31 -14.37 -4.60 -2.10
C MET A 31 -13.60 -3.42 -2.69
N ARG A 32 -13.86 -2.20 -2.23
CA ARG A 32 -13.13 -1.00 -2.67
C ARG A 32 -11.68 -1.00 -2.21
N VAL A 33 -11.39 -1.53 -1.02
CA VAL A 33 -10.01 -1.74 -0.55
C VAL A 33 -9.29 -2.67 -1.52
N HIS A 34 -9.90 -3.80 -1.86
CA HIS A 34 -9.33 -4.73 -2.84
C HIS A 34 -9.08 -4.05 -4.18
N LEU A 35 -10.13 -3.45 -4.77
CA LEU A 35 -10.05 -2.76 -6.06
C LEU A 35 -8.99 -1.66 -6.07
N PHE A 36 -8.87 -0.86 -5.00
CA PHE A 36 -7.86 0.20 -4.91
C PHE A 36 -6.43 -0.32 -5.07
N TRP A 37 -6.13 -1.51 -4.51
CA TRP A 37 -4.78 -2.08 -4.53
C TRP A 37 -4.51 -3.00 -5.72
N THR A 38 -5.55 -3.47 -6.41
CA THR A 38 -5.43 -4.47 -7.48
C THR A 38 -5.85 -3.97 -8.87
N GLU A 39 -6.66 -2.93 -8.98
CA GLU A 39 -7.06 -2.38 -10.28
C GLU A 39 -5.88 -1.72 -11.00
N PRO A 40 -5.84 -1.67 -12.34
CA PRO A 40 -6.75 -2.35 -13.26
C PRO A 40 -6.59 -3.88 -13.16
N GLU A 41 -7.71 -4.62 -13.16
CA GLU A 41 -7.70 -6.09 -13.07
C GLU A 41 -6.76 -6.69 -14.14
N GLY A 42 -5.86 -7.60 -13.74
CA GLY A 42 -4.86 -8.23 -14.62
C GLY A 42 -3.53 -7.47 -14.80
N SER A 43 -3.32 -6.34 -14.13
CA SER A 43 -2.11 -5.53 -14.22
C SER A 43 -0.96 -6.00 -13.30
N SER A 44 0.29 -5.65 -13.63
CA SER A 44 1.47 -5.74 -12.76
C SER A 44 1.36 -4.92 -11.47
N TRP A 45 0.29 -4.13 -11.30
CA TRP A 45 0.07 -3.28 -10.14
C TRP A 45 -0.02 -4.01 -8.81
N LEU A 46 -0.60 -5.22 -8.75
CA LEU A 46 -0.62 -5.98 -7.51
C LEU A 46 0.81 -6.22 -7.00
N VAL A 47 1.74 -6.56 -7.90
CA VAL A 47 3.15 -6.78 -7.56
C VAL A 47 3.77 -5.49 -7.04
N ILE A 48 3.51 -4.35 -7.68
CA ILE A 48 4.05 -3.06 -7.22
C ILE A 48 3.44 -2.67 -5.88
N SER A 49 2.13 -2.86 -5.66
CA SER A 49 1.47 -2.64 -4.36
C SER A 49 2.13 -3.47 -3.25
N LEU A 50 2.37 -4.76 -3.50
CA LEU A 50 3.06 -5.63 -2.55
C LEU A 50 4.50 -5.17 -2.28
N LEU A 51 5.26 -4.85 -3.34
CA LEU A 51 6.62 -4.34 -3.21
C LEU A 51 6.66 -3.00 -2.46
N ALA A 52 5.68 -2.12 -2.68
CA ALA A 52 5.56 -0.86 -1.97
C ALA A 52 5.37 -1.09 -0.47
N TRP A 53 4.52 -2.04 -0.08
CA TRP A 53 4.36 -2.44 1.33
C TRP A 53 5.62 -3.05 1.91
N ILE A 54 6.30 -3.95 1.18
CA ILE A 54 7.58 -4.53 1.61
C ILE A 54 8.64 -3.44 1.79
N GLY A 55 8.69 -2.48 0.88
CA GLY A 55 9.58 -1.32 0.93
C GLY A 55 9.27 -0.42 2.12
N MET A 56 7.98 -0.19 2.39
CA MET A 56 7.51 0.57 3.55
C MET A 56 7.95 -0.10 4.86
N PHE A 57 7.72 -1.40 5.01
CA PHE A 57 8.17 -2.12 6.21
C PHE A 57 9.68 -2.11 6.33
N SER A 58 10.41 -2.36 5.24
CA SER A 58 11.88 -2.27 5.22
C SER A 58 12.40 -0.88 5.62
N ALA A 59 11.72 0.18 5.18
CA ALA A 59 12.05 1.56 5.53
C ALA A 59 11.78 1.83 7.01
N LEU A 60 10.68 1.32 7.58
CA LEU A 60 10.40 1.41 9.02
C LEU A 60 11.46 0.68 9.83
N TYR A 61 11.87 -0.53 9.42
CA TYR A 61 12.91 -1.29 10.12
C TYR A 61 14.28 -0.60 10.09
N ARG A 62 14.67 0.01 8.96
CA ARG A 62 16.01 0.59 8.76
C ARG A 62 16.11 2.07 9.12
N LYS A 63 15.03 2.84 8.99
CA LYS A 63 14.99 4.30 9.15
C LYS A 63 14.09 4.75 10.31
N GLY A 64 13.32 3.86 10.91
CA GLY A 64 12.48 4.15 12.08
C GLY A 64 11.46 5.26 11.81
N LEU A 65 11.43 6.26 12.71
CA LEU A 65 10.47 7.36 12.66
C LEU A 65 10.58 8.23 11.40
N ALA A 66 11.74 8.27 10.74
CA ALA A 66 11.90 9.00 9.49
C ALA A 66 11.03 8.44 8.35
N ALA A 67 10.56 7.19 8.46
CA ALA A 67 9.71 6.56 7.48
C ALA A 67 8.20 6.79 7.73
N VAL A 68 7.82 7.34 8.90
CA VAL A 68 6.40 7.54 9.29
C VAL A 68 5.61 8.41 8.31
N PRO A 69 6.14 9.51 7.74
CA PRO A 69 5.39 10.31 6.76
C PRO A 69 4.95 9.51 5.53
N TYR A 70 5.79 8.59 5.05
CA TYR A 70 5.45 7.73 3.91
C TYR A 70 4.35 6.74 4.28
N LEU A 71 4.43 6.15 5.48
CA LEU A 71 3.37 5.27 5.99
C LEU A 71 2.04 6.03 6.08
N SER A 72 2.04 7.23 6.65
CA SER A 72 0.84 8.05 6.77
C SER A 72 0.24 8.39 5.40
N SER A 73 1.08 8.69 4.41
CA SER A 73 0.63 8.95 3.04
C SER A 73 0.01 7.69 2.41
N LEU A 74 0.63 6.53 2.63
CA LEU A 74 0.18 5.26 2.07
C LEU A 74 -1.12 4.74 2.72
N THR A 75 -1.37 5.07 4.00
CA THR A 75 -2.56 4.59 4.74
C THR A 75 -3.69 5.61 4.82
N ILE A 76 -3.39 6.88 5.10
CA ILE A 76 -4.43 7.89 5.40
C ILE A 76 -5.11 8.35 4.11
N PHE A 77 -4.33 8.57 3.05
CA PHE A 77 -4.86 8.99 1.76
C PHE A 77 -5.95 8.05 1.22
N PRO A 78 -5.76 6.71 1.15
CA PRO A 78 -6.76 5.84 0.55
C PRO A 78 -8.03 5.62 1.40
N ILE A 79 -8.01 5.90 2.71
CA ILE A 79 -9.15 5.67 3.61
C ILE A 79 -10.41 6.37 3.12
N VAL A 80 -10.28 7.59 2.59
CA VAL A 80 -11.42 8.38 2.09
C VAL A 80 -12.10 7.67 0.91
N TYR A 81 -11.31 6.99 0.06
CA TYR A 81 -11.80 6.28 -1.12
C TYR A 81 -12.40 4.91 -0.80
N TYR A 82 -12.05 4.30 0.34
CA TYR A 82 -12.71 3.09 0.82
C TYR A 82 -14.18 3.38 1.16
N VAL A 83 -14.47 4.56 1.70
CA VAL A 83 -15.80 4.95 2.20
C VAL A 83 -16.69 5.55 1.11
N THR A 84 -16.15 6.35 0.22
CA THR A 84 -16.94 7.16 -0.73
C THR A 84 -17.19 6.41 -2.05
N HIS A 85 -16.19 6.35 -2.92
CA HIS A 85 -16.21 5.60 -4.17
C HIS A 85 -14.77 5.49 -4.70
N SER A 86 -14.34 4.29 -5.09
CA SER A 86 -13.02 4.06 -5.68
C SER A 86 -13.13 4.14 -7.20
N PHE A 87 -12.65 5.24 -7.80
CA PHE A 87 -12.26 5.25 -9.21
C PHE A 87 -10.77 4.93 -9.30
N PRO A 88 -10.31 4.15 -10.30
CA PRO A 88 -8.90 3.81 -10.48
C PRO A 88 -7.96 5.03 -10.49
N THR A 89 -8.44 6.15 -11.04
CA THR A 89 -7.71 7.42 -11.15
C THR A 89 -7.34 8.03 -9.80
N TYR A 90 -8.06 7.71 -8.72
CA TYR A 90 -7.82 8.32 -7.40
C TYR A 90 -6.53 7.87 -6.74
N ARG A 91 -5.88 6.83 -7.24
CA ARG A 91 -4.57 6.40 -6.74
C ARG A 91 -3.39 7.20 -7.34
N PHE A 92 -3.60 7.92 -8.45
CA PHE A 92 -2.53 8.63 -9.17
C PHE A 92 -1.65 9.51 -8.27
N PRO A 93 -2.17 10.21 -7.23
CA PRO A 93 -1.34 10.99 -6.34
C PRO A 93 -0.33 10.16 -5.51
N ILE A 94 -0.62 8.89 -5.22
CA ILE A 94 0.25 8.02 -4.43
C ILE A 94 1.05 7.02 -5.27
N GLU A 95 0.77 6.88 -6.58
CA GLU A 95 1.52 5.98 -7.46
C GLU A 95 3.04 6.24 -7.44
N PRO A 96 3.54 7.49 -7.50
CA PRO A 96 4.98 7.75 -7.44
C PRO A 96 5.60 7.28 -6.12
N LEU A 97 4.88 7.44 -5.01
CA LEU A 97 5.31 6.97 -3.70
C LEU A 97 5.39 5.44 -3.67
N MET A 98 4.38 4.76 -4.21
CA MET A 98 4.36 3.30 -4.31
C MET A 98 5.54 2.80 -5.15
N LEU A 99 5.85 3.45 -6.27
CA LEU A 99 6.99 3.10 -7.13
C LEU A 99 8.34 3.27 -6.41
N ILE A 100 8.53 4.39 -5.69
CA ILE A 100 9.75 4.63 -4.91
C ILE A 100 9.92 3.58 -3.82
N LEU A 101 8.85 3.28 -3.08
CA LEU A 101 8.89 2.25 -2.04
C LEU A 101 9.12 0.86 -2.63
N ALA A 102 8.51 0.54 -3.77
CA ALA A 102 8.74 -0.72 -4.47
C ALA A 102 10.20 -0.86 -4.92
N ALA A 103 10.78 0.20 -5.50
CA ALA A 103 12.19 0.23 -5.86
C ALA A 103 13.09 0.07 -4.62
N TYR A 104 12.74 0.72 -3.51
CA TYR A 104 13.45 0.58 -2.24
C TYR A 104 13.39 -0.86 -1.70
N ALA A 105 12.25 -1.54 -1.84
CA ALA A 105 12.12 -2.96 -1.52
C ALA A 105 13.13 -3.80 -2.31
N VAL A 106 13.21 -3.60 -3.63
CA VAL A 106 14.14 -4.33 -4.49
C VAL A 106 15.60 -4.11 -4.05
N VAL A 107 16.01 -2.87 -3.83
CA VAL A 107 17.39 -2.54 -3.41
C VAL A 107 17.70 -3.10 -2.02
N SER A 108 16.79 -2.92 -1.06
CA SER A 108 17.01 -3.38 0.31
C SER A 108 17.11 -4.91 0.40
N VAL A 109 16.32 -5.64 -0.39
CA VAL A 109 16.38 -7.10 -0.47
C VAL A 109 17.68 -7.56 -1.14
N THR A 110 18.09 -6.94 -2.24
CA THR A 110 19.36 -7.33 -2.92
C THR A 110 20.56 -7.08 -2.02
N GLU A 111 20.65 -5.93 -1.34
CA GLU A 111 21.69 -5.65 -0.34
C GLU A 111 21.70 -6.70 0.77
N GLY A 112 20.52 -7.07 1.27
CA GLY A 112 20.36 -8.12 2.27
C GLY A 112 20.91 -9.46 1.77
N LEU A 113 20.53 -9.88 0.57
CA LEU A 113 21.01 -11.12 -0.05
C LEU A 113 22.53 -11.12 -0.27
N PHE A 114 23.09 -10.04 -0.81
CA PHE A 114 24.54 -9.89 -0.99
C PHE A 114 25.28 -9.96 0.34
N SER A 115 24.75 -9.34 1.40
CA SER A 115 25.37 -9.37 2.73
C SER A 115 25.40 -10.77 3.34
N VAL A 116 24.34 -11.56 3.16
CA VAL A 116 24.26 -12.94 3.65
C VAL A 116 25.24 -13.83 2.88
N PHE A 117 25.28 -13.69 1.55
CA PHE A 117 26.19 -14.46 0.70
C PHE A 117 27.67 -14.19 1.02
N ASN A 118 28.06 -12.91 1.14
CA ASN A 118 29.43 -12.53 1.45
C ASN A 118 29.87 -12.93 2.87
N ARG A 119 28.94 -13.00 3.83
CA ARG A 119 29.23 -13.51 5.18
C ARG A 119 29.53 -15.01 5.16
N ASN A 120 28.78 -15.78 4.37
CA ASN A 120 28.94 -17.22 4.29
C ASN A 120 30.25 -17.63 3.58
N SER A 121 30.65 -16.91 2.53
CA SER A 121 31.92 -17.17 1.84
C SER A 121 33.14 -16.92 2.73
N ARG A 122 33.13 -15.87 3.56
CA ARG A 122 34.21 -15.58 4.51
C ARG A 122 34.35 -16.64 5.60
N PHE A 123 33.23 -17.21 6.05
CA PHE A 123 33.24 -18.27 7.07
C PHE A 123 33.91 -19.54 6.53
N LEU A 124 33.55 -19.98 5.33
CA LEU A 124 34.13 -21.16 4.68
C LEU A 124 35.64 -21.02 4.41
N SER A 125 36.11 -19.82 4.02
CA SER A 125 37.55 -19.59 3.85
C SER A 125 38.33 -19.57 5.17
N ALA A 126 37.68 -19.22 6.29
CA ALA A 126 38.33 -19.23 7.60
C ALA A 126 38.53 -20.67 8.13
N GLU A 127 37.57 -21.57 7.92
CA GLU A 127 37.70 -22.99 8.27
C GLU A 127 38.78 -23.69 7.44
N ALA A 128 38.88 -23.37 6.14
CA ALA A 128 39.87 -23.98 5.24
C ALA A 128 41.33 -23.58 5.50
N HIS A 129 41.59 -22.53 6.28
CA HIS A 129 42.94 -22.10 6.67
C HIS A 129 43.34 -22.57 8.08
N SER A 130 42.43 -23.21 8.80
CA SER A 130 42.67 -23.76 10.15
C SER A 130 42.98 -25.26 10.18
N GLU A 131 42.95 -25.93 9.03
CA GLU A 131 43.43 -27.31 8.81
C GLU A 131 44.84 -27.31 8.21
#